data_AF-A0A535CPG3-F1
#
_entry.id   AF-A0A535CPG3-F1
#
_cell.length_a   1.000
_cell.length_b   1.000
_cell.length_c   1.000
_cell.angle_alpha   90.00
_cell.angle_beta   90.00
_cell.angle_gamma   90.00
#
_symmetry.space_group_name_H-M   'P 1'
#
loop_
_entity.id
_entity.type
_entity.pdbx_description
1 polymer ?
#
loop_
_entity_poly.entity_id
_entity_poly.type
_entity_poly.pdbx_seq_one_letter_code
_entity_poly.pdbx_strand_id
1 'polypeptide(L)'
;MPGLELSRAITHAGTTQLGGGYMRFEKDAEFADWTLSYDEVLFVQSGELEIVGEGGSVKAGVGEAVLIPNGAKVTYRGRAGTVGFFVLWPFDWDRKTEG
;
A
#
# COMPACT_ATOMS: atom_id res chain seq x y z
N MET A 1 -3.82 12.96 0.82
CA MET A 1 -2.73 13.68 1.52
C MET A 1 -1.90 14.44 0.51
N PRO A 2 -1.28 15.58 0.85
CA PRO A 2 -0.49 16.33 -0.11
C PRO A 2 0.73 15.53 -0.62
N GLY A 3 0.69 15.07 -1.87
CA GLY A 3 1.81 14.38 -2.52
C GLY A 3 1.70 12.86 -2.64
N LEU A 4 0.66 12.24 -2.08
CA LEU A 4 0.29 10.84 -2.35
C LEU A 4 -0.98 10.78 -3.19
N GLU A 5 -0.89 10.17 -4.37
CA GLU A 5 -2.04 9.82 -5.21
C GLU A 5 -2.31 8.33 -5.11
N LEU A 6 -3.58 7.96 -4.90
CA LEU A 6 -4.06 6.58 -4.89
C LEU A 6 -5.05 6.39 -6.03
N SER A 7 -4.85 5.36 -6.85
CA SER A 7 -5.78 4.96 -7.91
C SER A 7 -6.13 3.49 -7.78
N ARG A 8 -7.42 3.14 -7.71
CA ARG A 8 -7.88 1.75 -7.62
C ARG A 8 -7.92 1.15 -9.03
N ALA A 9 -7.16 0.09 -9.25
CA ALA A 9 -7.05 -0.60 -10.53
C ALA A 9 -7.70 -1.98 -10.52
N ILE A 10 -7.67 -2.67 -9.37
CA ILE A 10 -8.38 -3.94 -9.17
C ILE A 10 -9.54 -3.65 -8.20
N THR A 11 -10.75 -3.73 -8.75
CA THR A 11 -12.00 -3.70 -8.00
C THR A 11 -12.66 -5.08 -8.06
N HIS A 12 -13.67 -5.32 -7.21
CA HIS A 12 -14.39 -6.58 -7.09
C HIS A 12 -14.69 -7.23 -8.45
N ALA A 13 -13.83 -8.16 -8.87
CA ALA A 13 -14.14 -9.12 -9.92
C ALA A 13 -14.78 -10.28 -9.17
N GLY A 14 -16.07 -10.53 -9.38
CA GLY A 14 -16.95 -11.39 -8.57
C GLY A 14 -16.57 -12.87 -8.41
N THR A 15 -15.31 -13.22 -8.67
CA THR A 15 -14.67 -14.52 -8.44
C THR A 15 -13.59 -14.48 -7.36
N THR A 16 -13.12 -13.30 -6.90
CA THR A 16 -12.08 -13.18 -5.86
C THR A 16 -12.34 -12.01 -4.90
N GLN A 17 -11.69 -12.07 -3.73
CA GLN A 17 -11.71 -11.01 -2.71
C GLN A 17 -10.47 -10.10 -2.80
N LEU A 18 -9.79 -10.03 -3.95
CA LEU A 18 -8.60 -9.21 -4.13
C LEU A 18 -8.98 -7.78 -4.53
N GLY A 19 -8.36 -6.81 -3.88
CA GLY A 19 -8.37 -5.41 -4.26
C GLY A 19 -6.98 -4.95 -4.62
N GLY A 20 -6.85 -3.80 -5.27
CA GLY A 20 -5.53 -3.28 -5.59
C GLY A 20 -5.53 -1.99 -6.37
N GLY A 21 -4.37 -1.39 -6.49
CA GLY A 21 -4.22 -0.08 -7.07
C GLY A 21 -2.78 0.38 -7.19
N TYR A 22 -2.64 1.61 -7.63
CA TYR A 22 -1.37 2.32 -7.67
C TYR A 22 -1.29 3.32 -6.54
N MET A 23 -0.10 3.44 -5.97
CA MET A 23 0.32 4.57 -5.16
C MET A 23 1.41 5.34 -5.90
N ARG A 24 1.29 6.66 -5.95
CA ARG A 24 2.29 7.53 -6.57
C ARG A 24 2.70 8.66 -5.63
N PHE A 25 4.00 8.82 -5.49
CA PHE A 25 4.63 9.88 -4.72
C PHE A 25 5.20 10.93 -5.69
N GLU A 26 4.51 12.06 -5.83
CA GLU A 26 4.95 13.17 -6.69
C GLU A 26 6.16 13.92 -6.10
N LYS A 27 6.32 13.81 -4.79
CA LYS A 27 7.42 14.39 -4.01
C LYS A 27 7.76 13.44 -2.86
N ASP A 28 8.89 13.68 -2.22
CA ASP A 28 9.21 13.01 -0.96
C ASP A 28 8.05 13.23 0.02
N ALA A 29 7.43 12.15 0.46
CA ALA A 29 6.31 12.21 1.38
C ALA A 29 6.24 10.96 2.27
N GLU A 30 5.60 11.14 3.41
CA GLU A 30 5.40 10.10 4.41
C GLU A 30 3.90 9.98 4.71
N PHE A 31 3.40 8.74 4.73
CA PHE A 31 2.09 8.40 5.23
C PHE A 31 2.25 7.59 6.52
N ALA A 32 2.11 8.28 7.65
CA ALA A 32 2.35 7.72 8.97
C ALA A 32 1.08 7.14 9.60
N ASP A 33 1.30 6.27 10.59
CA ASP A 33 0.27 5.74 11.49
C ASP A 33 -0.87 4.97 10.79
N TRP A 34 -0.55 4.26 9.70
CA TRP A 34 -1.52 3.41 9.02
C TRP A 34 -1.55 2.03 9.66
N THR A 35 -2.69 1.63 10.21
CA THR A 35 -2.92 0.25 10.67
C THR A 35 -3.67 -0.52 9.60
N LEU A 36 -3.04 -1.54 9.02
CA LEU A 36 -3.67 -2.39 8.02
C LEU A 36 -4.64 -3.36 8.71
N SER A 37 -5.90 -3.37 8.26
CA SER A 37 -6.89 -4.40 8.62
C SER A 37 -7.01 -5.52 7.56
N TYR A 38 -5.97 -5.65 6.73
CA TYR A 38 -5.89 -6.51 5.55
C TYR A 38 -4.43 -6.90 5.30
N ASP A 39 -4.22 -7.99 4.58
CA ASP A 39 -2.90 -8.31 4.02
C ASP A 39 -2.67 -7.47 2.76
N GLU A 40 -1.46 -6.94 2.58
CA GLU A 40 -1.06 -6.15 1.42
C GLU A 40 0.28 -6.63 0.85
N VAL A 41 0.33 -6.86 -0.45
CA VAL A 41 1.58 -7.01 -1.22
C VAL A 41 1.78 -5.76 -2.05
N LEU A 42 2.94 -5.13 -1.91
CA LEU A 42 3.29 -3.90 -2.61
C LEU A 42 4.53 -4.15 -3.47
N PHE A 43 4.39 -3.98 -4.77
CA PHE A 43 5.45 -4.05 -5.76
C PHE A 43 5.90 -2.65 -6.20
N VAL A 44 7.21 -2.37 -6.18
CA VAL A 44 7.75 -1.07 -6.59
C VAL A 44 8.04 -1.07 -8.09
N GLN A 45 7.24 -0.31 -8.84
CA GLN A 45 7.38 -0.14 -10.28
C GLN A 45 8.43 0.92 -10.66
N SER A 46 8.53 1.99 -9.88
CA SER A 46 9.57 3.02 -10.02
C SER A 46 9.92 3.64 -8.67
N GLY A 47 11.13 4.22 -8.57
CA GLY A 47 11.60 4.91 -7.37
C GLY A 47 12.01 3.98 -6.23
N GLU A 48 11.86 4.48 -5.00
CA GLU A 48 12.18 3.80 -3.75
C GLU A 48 11.04 4.00 -2.75
N LEU A 49 10.64 2.91 -2.09
CA LEU A 49 9.66 2.92 -1.01
C LEU A 49 10.29 2.33 0.25
N GLU A 50 10.09 2.98 1.38
CA GLU A 50 10.42 2.46 2.70
C GLU A 50 9.14 2.22 3.49
N ILE A 51 9.00 1.02 4.04
CA ILE A 51 7.93 0.65 4.97
C ILE A 51 8.54 0.56 6.36
N VAL A 52 8.12 1.45 7.26
CA VAL A 52 8.59 1.48 8.64
C VAL A 52 7.51 0.88 9.53
N GLY A 53 7.82 -0.21 10.25
CA GLY A 53 6.94 -0.84 11.22
C GLY A 53 7.60 -0.97 12.59
N GLU A 54 6.91 -1.62 13.53
CA GLU A 54 7.42 -1.80 14.91
C GLU A 54 8.75 -2.58 14.97
N GLY A 55 8.96 -3.51 14.05
CA GLY A 55 10.17 -4.35 13.99
C GLY A 55 11.36 -3.73 13.23
N GLY A 56 11.23 -2.52 12.69
CA GLY A 56 12.24 -1.86 11.87
C GLY A 56 11.70 -1.37 10.53
N SER A 57 12.59 -0.99 9.63
CA SER A 57 12.23 -0.55 8.28
C SER A 57 12.72 -1.50 7.20
N VAL A 58 11.90 -1.65 6.16
CA VAL A 58 12.20 -2.38 4.94
C VAL A 58 12.18 -1.40 3.78
N LYS A 59 13.27 -1.36 3.01
CA LYS A 59 13.35 -0.57 1.78
C LYS A 59 13.16 -1.49 0.58
N ALA A 60 12.38 -1.04 -0.38
CA ALA A 60 12.15 -1.69 -1.65
C ALA A 60 12.40 -0.70 -2.79
N GLY A 61 13.28 -1.09 -3.70
CA GLY A 61 13.53 -0.42 -4.97
C GLY A 61 12.80 -1.10 -6.13
N VAL A 62 13.07 -0.62 -7.34
CA VAL A 62 12.41 -1.11 -8.56
C VAL A 62 12.53 -2.62 -8.72
N GLY A 63 11.39 -3.29 -8.93
CA GLY A 63 11.31 -4.74 -9.13
C GLY A 63 11.19 -5.55 -7.83
N GLU A 64 11.27 -4.89 -6.67
CA GLU A 64 11.12 -5.53 -5.37
C GLU A 64 9.67 -5.45 -4.88
N ALA A 65 9.29 -6.40 -4.03
CA ALA A 65 7.99 -6.44 -3.41
C ALA A 65 8.10 -6.60 -1.89
N VAL A 66 7.16 -5.99 -1.17
CA VAL A 66 7.02 -6.07 0.29
C VAL A 66 5.66 -6.68 0.60
N LEU A 67 5.65 -7.68 1.48
CA LEU A 67 4.43 -8.21 2.10
C LEU A 67 4.25 -7.54 3.46
N ILE A 68 3.07 -6.97 3.69
CA ILE A 68 2.67 -6.35 4.94
C ILE A 68 1.47 -7.14 5.48
N PRO A 69 1.60 -7.79 6.65
CA PRO A 69 0.53 -8.63 7.18
C PRO A 69 -0.59 -7.79 7.82
N ASN A 70 -1.80 -8.34 7.84
CA ASN A 70 -2.93 -7.80 8.60
C ASN A 70 -2.55 -7.55 10.06
N GLY A 71 -2.97 -6.39 10.58
CA GLY A 71 -2.70 -5.93 11.94
C GLY A 71 -1.40 -5.12 12.07
N ALA A 72 -0.57 -5.06 11.03
CA ALA A 72 0.64 -4.25 11.05
C ALA A 72 0.29 -2.75 11.11
N LYS A 73 0.96 -2.05 12.03
CA LYS A 73 1.00 -0.59 12.04
C LYS A 73 2.27 -0.14 11.33
N VAL A 74 2.11 0.62 10.26
CA VAL A 74 3.22 1.03 9.39
C VAL A 74 3.17 2.51 9.04
N THR A 75 4.33 3.00 8.59
CA THR A 75 4.51 4.27 7.93
C THR A 75 5.11 4.03 6.55
N TYR A 76 4.44 4.51 5.49
CA TYR A 76 4.95 4.46 4.13
C TYR A 76 5.77 5.71 3.84
N ARG A 77 7.01 5.56 3.36
CA ARG A 77 7.89 6.65 2.95
C ARG A 77 8.27 6.48 1.50
N GLY A 78 7.73 7.33 0.64
CA GLY A 78 8.08 7.34 -0.78
C GLY A 78 9.00 8.50 -1.12
N ARG A 79 9.98 8.24 -1.97
CA ARG A 79 10.77 9.30 -2.64
C ARG A 79 9.98 9.88 -3.81
N ALA A 80 10.31 11.09 -4.24
CA ALA A 80 9.74 11.68 -5.45
C ALA A 80 9.91 10.75 -6.66
N GLY A 81 8.83 10.51 -7.41
CA GLY A 81 8.81 9.61 -8.56
C GLY A 81 8.58 8.13 -8.22
N THR A 82 8.34 7.79 -6.95
CA THR A 82 7.99 6.43 -6.56
C THR A 82 6.59 6.07 -7.04
N VAL A 83 6.48 4.94 -7.75
CA VAL A 83 5.21 4.32 -8.14
C VAL A 83 5.20 2.89 -7.59
N GLY A 84 4.25 2.60 -6.72
CA GLY A 84 3.99 1.27 -6.20
C GLY A 84 2.67 0.74 -6.75
N PHE A 85 2.61 -0.56 -7.03
CA PHE A 85 1.38 -1.29 -7.28
C PHE A 85 1.10 -2.19 -6.08
N PHE A 86 -0.07 -2.04 -5.46
CA PHE A 86 -0.46 -2.85 -4.31
C PHE A 86 -1.63 -3.77 -4.64
N VAL A 87 -1.61 -4.95 -4.05
CA VAL A 87 -2.71 -5.92 -4.02
C VAL A 87 -3.01 -6.21 -2.56
N LEU A 88 -4.28 -6.19 -2.19
CA LEU A 88 -4.72 -6.43 -0.82
C LEU A 88 -5.84 -7.46 -0.74
N TRP A 89 -5.97 -8.07 0.43
CA TRP A 89 -7.05 -8.99 0.77
C TRP A 89 -7.51 -8.80 2.23
N PRO A 90 -8.82 -8.72 2.49
CA PRO A 90 -9.92 -8.67 1.51
C PRO A 90 -10.10 -7.26 0.89
N PHE A 91 -10.65 -7.18 -0.32
CA PHE A 91 -10.86 -5.92 -1.04
C PHE A 91 -11.81 -4.93 -0.35
N ASP A 92 -12.75 -5.47 0.44
CA ASP A 92 -13.81 -4.75 1.13
C ASP A 92 -13.48 -4.50 2.61
N TRP A 93 -12.21 -4.40 2.94
CA TRP A 93 -11.70 -4.17 4.31
C TRP A 93 -12.31 -2.96 5.05
N ASP A 94 -12.85 -1.97 4.33
CA ASP A 94 -13.51 -0.77 4.89
C ASP A 94 -15.06 -0.83 4.81
N ARG A 95 -15.64 -1.98 4.45
CA ARG A 95 -17.09 -2.09 4.33
C ARG A 95 -17.72 -2.06 5.72
N LYS A 96 -18.27 -0.91 6.10
CA LYS A 96 -19.22 -0.81 7.21
C LYS A 96 -20.45 -1.64 6.85
N THR A 97 -20.72 -2.70 7.63
CA THR A 97 -22.01 -3.39 7.59
C THR A 97 -23.10 -2.40 7.98
N GLU A 98 -23.92 -1.97 7.03
CA GLU A 98 -25.22 -1.39 7.32
C GLU A 98 -26.07 -2.49 7.98
N GLY A 99 -26.49 -2.26 9.21
CA GLY A 99 -27.43 -3.09 9.96
C GLY A 99 -28.87 -2.71 9.68
#